data_AF-A0A7S1FJ91-F1
#
_entry.id   AF-A0A7S1FJ91-F1
#
_cell.length_a   1.000
_cell.length_b   1.000
_cell.length_c   1.000
_cell.angle_alpha   90.00
_cell.angle_beta   90.00
_cell.angle_gamma   90.00
#
_symmetry.space_group_name_H-M   'P 1'
#
loop_
_entity.id
_entity.type
_entity.pdbx_description
1 polymer ?
#
loop_
_entity_poly.entity_id
_entity_poly.type
_entity_poly.pdbx_seq_one_letter_code
_entity_poly.pdbx_strand_id
1 'polypeptide(L)'
;GVATMKQGEVAKFTLSPDFAYGEEGSPPKIPANATLIFEVELLSWVSKDDLFNDGGVIKSRLKDGSGWKKPKTGDEVKMSMKVTKVDGSVDEKNGLEYTVGDGS
;
A
#
# COMPACT_ATOMS: atom_id res chain seq x y z
N GLY A 1 -13.14 -10.25 1.63
CA GLY A 1 -13.90 -9.16 1.01
C GLY A 1 -13.06 -8.57 -0.11
N VAL A 2 -12.58 -7.33 0.04
CA VAL A 2 -11.75 -6.69 -1.00
C VAL A 2 -10.42 -7.43 -1.27
N ALA A 3 -9.84 -8.09 -0.26
CA ALA A 3 -8.61 -8.89 -0.44
C ALA A 3 -8.74 -10.07 -1.42
N THR A 4 -9.96 -10.46 -1.81
CA THR A 4 -10.17 -11.51 -2.82
C THR A 4 -10.36 -10.96 -4.23
N MET A 5 -10.43 -9.63 -4.38
CA MET A 5 -10.69 -8.96 -5.66
C MET A 5 -9.40 -8.80 -6.48
N LYS A 6 -9.57 -8.69 -7.79
CA LYS A 6 -8.52 -8.29 -8.74
C LYS A 6 -8.60 -6.80 -9.05
N GLN A 7 -7.50 -6.23 -9.53
CA GLN A 7 -7.51 -4.85 -10.02
C GLN A 7 -8.53 -4.69 -11.16
N GLY A 8 -9.37 -3.66 -11.08
CA GLY A 8 -10.48 -3.36 -11.98
C GLY A 8 -11.75 -4.20 -11.74
N GLU A 9 -11.76 -5.10 -10.75
CA GLU A 9 -12.94 -5.90 -10.43
C GLU A 9 -14.02 -5.04 -9.78
N VAL A 10 -15.27 -5.24 -10.19
CA VAL A 10 -16.47 -4.73 -9.51
C VAL A 10 -17.18 -5.91 -8.85
N ALA A 11 -17.37 -5.84 -7.54
CA ALA A 11 -18.00 -6.90 -6.77
C ALA A 11 -19.10 -6.37 -5.86
N LYS A 12 -20.14 -7.19 -5.66
CA LYS A 12 -21.24 -6.92 -4.74
C LYS A 12 -21.06 -7.71 -3.46
N PHE A 13 -20.95 -7.02 -2.33
CA PHE A 13 -20.85 -7.64 -1.00
C PHE A 13 -22.16 -7.46 -0.25
N THR A 14 -22.70 -8.56 0.28
CA THR A 14 -23.85 -8.54 1.20
C THR A 14 -23.37 -8.90 2.60
N LEU A 15 -23.52 -7.98 3.55
CA LEU A 15 -23.02 -8.13 4.91
C LEU A 15 -24.20 -8.18 5.86
N SER A 16 -24.26 -9.24 6.68
CA SER A 16 -25.14 -9.28 7.83
C SER A 16 -24.71 -8.21 8.86
N PRO A 17 -25.57 -7.87 9.83
CA PRO A 17 -25.27 -6.82 10.81
C PRO A 17 -23.95 -7.04 11.56
N ASP A 18 -23.62 -8.29 11.89
CA ASP A 18 -22.39 -8.68 12.61
C ASP A 18 -21.10 -8.28 11.90
N PHE A 19 -21.15 -8.15 10.57
CA PHE A 19 -20.02 -7.71 9.74
C PHE A 19 -20.16 -6.26 9.25
N ALA A 20 -21.20 -5.56 9.71
CA ALA A 20 -21.52 -4.18 9.33
C ALA A 20 -21.58 -3.27 10.59
N TYR A 21 -22.76 -2.76 10.94
CA TYR A 21 -22.96 -1.80 12.04
C TYR A 21 -23.68 -2.39 13.26
N GLY A 22 -23.91 -3.70 13.30
CA GLY A 22 -24.48 -4.41 14.45
C GLY A 22 -25.82 -3.87 14.94
N GLU A 23 -26.10 -4.09 16.23
CA GLU A 23 -27.33 -3.64 16.90
C GLU A 23 -27.41 -2.12 17.05
N GLU A 24 -26.27 -1.41 17.04
CA GLU A 24 -26.26 0.06 17.20
C GLU A 24 -26.63 0.77 15.89
N GLY A 25 -26.31 0.18 14.74
CA GLY A 25 -26.48 0.81 13.44
C GLY A 25 -25.57 2.05 13.26
N SER A 26 -25.94 2.95 12.36
CA SER A 26 -25.32 4.26 12.20
C SER A 26 -26.40 5.33 11.90
N PRO A 27 -27.14 5.78 12.93
CA PRO A 27 -28.21 6.74 12.76
C PRO A 27 -27.72 8.09 12.19
N PRO A 28 -28.56 8.79 11.40
CA PRO A 28 -29.93 8.42 11.02
C PRO A 28 -29.99 7.49 9.80
N LYS A 29 -28.85 7.14 9.20
CA LYS A 29 -28.80 6.55 7.85
C LYS A 29 -28.91 5.03 7.84
N ILE A 30 -28.37 4.37 8.86
CA ILE A 30 -28.31 2.91 8.94
C ILE A 30 -29.02 2.49 10.23
N PRO A 31 -30.13 1.74 10.16
CA PRO A 31 -30.81 1.28 11.35
C PRO A 31 -30.02 0.17 12.06
N ALA A 32 -30.37 -0.05 13.33
CA ALA A 32 -29.97 -1.23 14.08
C ALA A 32 -30.24 -2.52 13.30
N ASN A 33 -29.32 -3.47 13.35
CA ASN A 33 -29.47 -4.80 12.74
C ASN A 33 -29.73 -4.80 11.21
N ALA A 34 -29.25 -3.77 10.51
CA ALA A 34 -29.38 -3.69 9.06
C ALA A 34 -28.43 -4.64 8.33
N THR A 35 -28.96 -5.41 7.36
CA THR A 35 -28.13 -6.06 6.33
C THR A 35 -27.80 -5.06 5.24
N LEU A 36 -26.53 -4.94 4.89
CA LEU A 36 -26.05 -3.97 3.91
C LEU A 36 -25.56 -4.64 2.64
N ILE A 37 -25.71 -3.92 1.54
CA ILE A 37 -25.22 -4.31 0.23
C ILE A 37 -24.30 -3.20 -0.25
N PHE A 38 -23.04 -3.54 -0.54
CA PHE A 38 -22.06 -2.64 -1.13
C PHE A 38 -21.72 -3.11 -2.54
N GLU A 39 -21.64 -2.16 -3.46
CA GLU A 39 -21.00 -2.33 -4.75
C GLU A 39 -19.63 -1.67 -4.67
N VAL A 40 -18.56 -2.44 -4.89
CA VAL A 40 -17.18 -2.00 -4.70
C VAL A 40 -16.41 -2.25 -5.98
N GLU A 41 -15.69 -1.23 -6.45
CA GLU A 41 -14.71 -1.32 -7.54
C GLU A 41 -13.29 -1.21 -6.98
N LEU A 42 -12.42 -2.19 -7.27
CA LEU A 42 -11.01 -2.16 -6.85
C LEU A 42 -10.14 -1.49 -7.93
N LEU A 43 -9.93 -0.19 -7.85
CA LEU A 43 -9.16 0.55 -8.86
C LEU A 43 -7.66 0.23 -8.87
N SER A 44 -7.03 0.26 -7.69
CA SER A 44 -5.60 -0.04 -7.49
C SER A 44 -5.28 -0.17 -6.00
N TRP A 45 -4.09 -0.70 -5.68
CA TRP A 45 -3.53 -0.67 -4.34
C TRP A 45 -2.03 -0.42 -4.40
N VAL A 46 -1.46 0.02 -3.28
CA VAL A 46 -0.02 0.14 -3.10
C VAL A 46 0.40 -0.87 -2.04
N SER A 47 1.28 -1.79 -2.40
CA SER A 47 1.85 -2.74 -1.44
C SER A 47 2.86 -2.01 -0.57
N LYS A 48 2.71 -2.14 0.75
CA LYS A 48 3.63 -1.60 1.75
C LYS A 48 4.32 -2.75 2.47
N ASP A 49 5.64 -2.78 2.38
CA ASP A 49 6.48 -3.72 3.11
C ASP A 49 7.14 -2.97 4.28
N ASP A 50 6.93 -3.43 5.51
CA ASP A 50 7.74 -2.99 6.65
C ASP A 50 9.03 -3.82 6.64
N LEU A 51 10.16 -3.16 6.35
CA LEU A 51 11.42 -3.87 6.08
C LEU A 51 12.06 -4.45 7.35
N PHE A 52 11.69 -3.93 8.52
CA PHE A 52 12.28 -4.34 9.81
C PHE A 52 11.22 -4.73 10.85
N ASN A 53 9.93 -4.68 10.50
CA ASN A 53 8.79 -4.93 11.40
C ASN A 53 8.78 -4.00 12.62
N ASP A 54 9.31 -2.78 12.48
CA ASP A 54 9.41 -1.78 13.54
C ASP A 54 8.68 -0.47 13.21
N GLY A 55 8.06 -0.39 12.03
CA GLY A 55 7.41 0.82 11.52
C GLY A 55 8.36 1.94 11.08
N GLY A 56 9.68 1.76 11.24
CA GLY A 56 10.69 2.78 10.96
C GLY A 56 11.01 2.92 9.47
N VAL A 57 11.01 1.80 8.73
CA VAL A 57 11.27 1.82 7.28
C VAL A 57 10.18 1.08 6.50
N ILE A 58 9.28 1.87 5.93
CA ILE A 58 8.16 1.37 5.11
C ILE A 58 8.46 1.57 3.63
N LYS A 59 8.56 0.47 2.88
CA LYS A 59 8.71 0.49 1.43
C LYS A 59 7.35 0.40 0.75
N SER A 60 6.96 1.47 0.04
CA SER A 60 5.79 1.46 -0.84
C SER A 60 6.21 1.09 -2.26
N ARG A 61 5.67 0.02 -2.82
CA ARG A 61 5.92 -0.36 -4.22
C ARG A 61 4.99 0.42 -5.15
N LEU A 62 5.53 1.45 -5.79
CA LEU A 62 4.77 2.29 -6.73
C LEU A 62 4.67 1.69 -8.14
N LYS A 63 5.71 0.96 -8.56
CA LYS A 63 5.76 0.28 -9.86
C LYS A 63 6.55 -1.01 -9.72
N ASP A 64 6.08 -2.07 -10.35
CA ASP A 64 6.82 -3.33 -10.41
C ASP A 64 8.06 -3.21 -11.30
N GLY A 65 9.18 -3.77 -10.83
CA GLY A 65 10.37 -3.97 -11.64
C GLY A 65 10.16 -5.16 -12.59
N SER A 66 10.78 -5.10 -13.77
CA SER A 66 10.71 -6.16 -14.78
C SER A 66 11.80 -7.24 -14.65
N GLY A 67 12.78 -7.02 -13.77
CA GLY A 67 13.93 -7.93 -13.57
C GLY A 67 13.70 -8.96 -12.46
N TRP A 68 14.27 -10.15 -12.63
CA TRP A 68 14.23 -11.25 -11.65
C TRP A 68 15.39 -11.22 -10.64
N LYS A 69 16.50 -10.55 -10.99
CA LYS A 69 17.65 -10.38 -10.08
C LYS A 69 17.39 -9.21 -9.15
N LYS A 70 17.68 -9.42 -7.87
CA LYS A 70 17.80 -8.36 -6.87
C LYS A 70 19.29 -8.08 -6.65
N PRO A 71 19.71 -6.82 -6.50
CA PRO A 71 21.08 -6.51 -6.12
C PRO A 71 21.46 -7.21 -4.81
N LYS A 72 22.70 -7.65 -4.70
CA LYS A 72 23.30 -8.22 -3.49
C LYS A 72 24.48 -7.36 -3.03
N THR A 73 24.95 -7.60 -1.80
CA THR A 73 26.14 -6.94 -1.26
C THR A 73 27.32 -7.02 -2.24
N GLY A 74 27.93 -5.88 -2.52
CA GLY A 74 29.02 -5.72 -3.49
C GLY A 74 28.60 -5.42 -4.93
N ASP A 75 27.31 -5.47 -5.27
CA ASP A 75 26.84 -5.04 -6.59
C ASP A 75 26.77 -3.50 -6.66
N GLU A 76 27.22 -2.93 -7.78
CA GLU A 76 26.99 -1.51 -8.09
C GLU A 76 25.57 -1.31 -8.61
N VAL A 77 24.88 -0.31 -8.08
CA VAL A 77 23.52 0.08 -8.47
C VAL A 77 23.47 1.53 -8.88
N LYS A 78 22.63 1.83 -9.87
CA LYS A 78 22.30 3.19 -10.28
C LYS A 78 20.86 3.51 -9.91
N MET A 79 20.63 4.59 -9.16
CA MET A 79 19.31 4.96 -8.67
C MET A 79 18.97 6.44 -8.91
N SER A 80 17.68 6.70 -9.05
CA SER A 80 17.10 8.03 -8.89
C SER A 80 16.36 8.07 -7.56
N MET A 81 16.58 9.13 -6.79
CA MET A 81 16.03 9.30 -5.45
C MET A 81 15.38 10.68 -5.34
N LYS A 82 14.20 10.73 -4.74
CA LYS A 82 13.50 11.95 -4.33
C LYS A 82 13.24 11.86 -2.83
N VAL A 83 13.75 12.83 -2.09
CA VAL A 83 13.61 12.92 -0.64
C VAL A 83 12.68 14.09 -0.33
N THR A 84 11.58 13.82 0.36
CA THR A 84 10.70 14.86 0.90
C THR A 84 10.88 14.89 2.41
N LYS A 85 11.33 16.03 2.94
CA LYS A 85 11.54 16.22 4.38
C LYS A 85 10.24 16.62 5.06
N VAL A 86 10.22 16.52 6.39
CA VAL A 86 9.04 16.85 7.23
C VAL A 86 8.61 18.30 7.07
N ASP A 87 9.55 19.21 6.81
CA ASP A 87 9.28 20.62 6.53
C ASP A 87 8.70 20.88 5.13
N GLY A 88 8.48 19.82 4.34
CA GLY A 88 7.98 19.88 2.97
C GLY A 88 9.04 20.17 1.92
N SER A 89 10.29 20.41 2.29
CA SER A 89 11.38 20.60 1.32
C SER A 89 11.67 19.30 0.58
N VAL A 90 12.11 19.43 -0.68
CA VAL A 90 12.32 18.30 -1.59
C VAL A 90 13.73 18.37 -2.16
N ASP A 91 14.47 17.26 -2.05
CA ASP A 91 15.75 17.05 -2.70
C ASP A 91 15.65 15.91 -3.72
N GLU A 92 16.07 16.14 -4.96
CA GLU A 92 16.07 15.13 -6.03
C GLU A 92 17.50 14.86 -6.52
N LYS A 93 17.85 13.58 -6.66
CA LYS A 93 19.13 13.10 -7.19
C LYS A 93 18.87 12.04 -8.25
N ASN A 94 19.40 12.22 -9.44
CA ASN A 94 19.25 11.28 -10.55
C ASN A 94 20.59 10.66 -10.93
N GLY A 95 20.58 9.37 -11.24
CA GLY A 95 21.77 8.65 -11.68
C GLY A 95 22.85 8.48 -10.60
N LEU A 96 22.46 8.43 -9.32
CA LEU A 96 23.36 8.15 -8.20
C LEU A 96 23.88 6.71 -8.33
N GLU A 97 25.18 6.54 -8.29
CA GLU A 97 25.85 5.23 -8.28
C GLU A 97 26.30 4.89 -6.86
N TYR A 98 26.07 3.64 -6.44
CA TYR A 98 26.26 3.18 -5.06
C TYR A 98 26.61 1.68 -5.04
N THR A 99 27.48 1.22 -4.12
CA THR A 99 27.76 -0.22 -3.95
C THR A 99 26.93 -0.76 -2.80
N VAL A 100 26.09 -1.77 -3.06
CA VAL A 100 25.21 -2.31 -2.02
C VAL A 100 26.01 -2.83 -0.82
N GLY A 101 25.76 -2.27 0.37
CA GLY A 101 26.33 -2.72 1.63
C GLY A 101 27.64 -2.04 2.03
N ASP A 102 28.11 -1.03 1.30
CA ASP A 102 29.27 -0.21 1.65
C ASP A 102 28.99 0.84 2.76
N GLY A 103 27.95 0.60 3.57
CA GLY A 103 27.24 1.57 4.42
C GLY A 103 28.07 2.75 4.95
N SER A 104 27.59 3.96 4.65
CA SER A 104 27.91 5.18 5.39
C SER A 104 26.88 5.44 6.49
#